data_AF-A0A2E1RUD8-F1
#
_entry.id   AF-A0A2E1RUD8-F1
#
_cell.length_a   1.000
_cell.length_b   1.000
_cell.length_c   1.000
_cell.angle_alpha   90.00
_cell.angle_beta   90.00
_cell.angle_gamma   90.00
#
_symmetry.space_group_name_H-M   'P 1'
#
loop_
_entity.id
_entity.type
_entity.pdbx_description
1 polymer ?
#
loop_
_entity_poly.entity_id
_entity_poly.type
_entity_poly.pdbx_seq_one_letter_code
_entity_poly.pdbx_strand_id
1 'polypeptide(L)'
;MKKIIIALLATGFIGLNAYSDDHKSPWKLMQGKWQVEEEYGFKSEVVFKKLKDGEGASGKWEDQDGNKFSELIGWLSDKKQIVSLGFGTNGAYLECNFTEVTSKHIKGTMIYRDHEGKLHQGDYMIKKISEVLCESQFKIKDSKDGQLKVYKGTFKKAAKKK
;
A
#
# COMPACT_ATOMS: atom_id res chain seq x y z
N MET A 1 -47.17 49.14 21.56
CA MET A 1 -45.78 48.76 21.18
C MET A 1 -45.63 47.25 21.32
N LYS A 2 -45.61 46.52 20.20
CA LYS A 2 -45.55 45.04 20.18
C LYS A 2 -44.10 44.60 20.31
N LYS A 3 -43.77 43.82 21.35
CA LYS A 3 -42.44 43.21 21.52
C LYS A 3 -42.34 41.97 20.63
N ILE A 4 -41.41 41.99 19.67
CA ILE A 4 -41.07 40.84 18.84
C ILE A 4 -40.07 40.01 19.65
N ILE A 5 -40.44 38.78 20.01
CA ILE A 5 -39.54 37.80 20.60
C ILE A 5 -38.85 37.09 19.43
N ILE A 6 -37.56 37.37 19.24
CA ILE A 6 -36.72 36.64 18.29
C ILE A 6 -36.30 35.34 19.00
N ALA A 7 -36.88 34.23 18.57
CA ALA A 7 -36.40 32.91 18.93
C ALA A 7 -35.07 32.65 18.22
N LEU A 8 -33.96 32.68 18.95
CA LEU A 8 -32.69 32.13 18.47
C LEU A 8 -32.88 30.60 18.36
N LEU A 9 -33.03 30.10 17.13
CA LEU A 9 -32.70 28.72 16.84
C LEU A 9 -31.21 28.54 17.11
N ALA A 10 -30.88 27.90 18.22
CA ALA A 10 -29.59 27.24 18.39
C ALA A 10 -29.58 26.05 17.42
N THR A 11 -29.24 26.31 16.16
CA THR A 11 -28.73 25.28 15.27
C THR A 11 -27.43 24.79 15.87
N GLY A 12 -27.54 23.75 16.70
CA GLY A 12 -26.41 22.93 17.07
C GLY A 12 -25.76 22.47 15.78
N PHE A 13 -24.62 23.08 15.44
CA PHE A 13 -23.62 22.42 14.65
C PHE A 13 -23.28 21.16 15.43
N ILE A 14 -23.97 20.06 15.11
CA ILE A 14 -23.36 18.75 15.18
C ILE A 14 -22.18 18.92 14.26
N GLY A 15 -21.02 19.23 14.85
CA GLY A 15 -19.76 19.01 14.21
C GLY A 15 -19.80 17.54 13.82
N LEU A 16 -20.22 17.27 12.59
CA LEU A 16 -19.68 16.18 11.82
C LEU A 16 -18.18 16.37 12.03
N ASN A 17 -17.62 15.57 12.93
CA ASN A 17 -16.21 15.25 12.91
C ASN A 17 -16.01 14.59 11.54
N ALA A 18 -15.96 15.41 10.50
CA ALA A 18 -15.42 15.11 9.22
C ALA A 18 -13.98 14.79 9.55
N TYR A 19 -13.75 13.49 9.82
CA TYR A 19 -12.49 12.83 10.08
C TYR A 19 -11.33 13.81 10.05
N SER A 20 -11.03 14.40 11.21
CA SER A 20 -9.80 15.16 11.37
C SER A 20 -8.68 14.29 10.83
N ASP A 21 -7.89 14.86 9.93
CA ASP A 21 -6.66 14.29 9.38
C ASP A 21 -5.99 13.33 10.36
N ASP A 22 -6.21 12.03 10.18
CA ASP A 22 -5.31 11.06 10.79
C ASP A 22 -4.05 11.08 9.92
N HIS A 23 -3.22 12.11 10.11
CA HIS A 23 -1.83 12.19 9.63
C HIS A 23 -1.01 10.97 10.05
N LYS A 24 -1.57 10.08 10.89
CA LYS A 24 -1.01 8.80 11.26
C LYS A 24 -0.76 7.98 10.01
N SER A 25 0.52 7.83 9.73
CA SER A 25 1.00 6.96 8.67
C SER A 25 0.36 5.55 8.74
N PRO A 26 -0.01 4.97 7.58
CA PRO A 26 -0.61 3.64 7.49
C PRO A 26 0.35 2.49 7.88
N TRP A 27 1.63 2.77 8.17
CA TRP A 27 2.68 1.76 8.36
C TRP A 27 2.42 0.74 9.48
N LYS A 28 1.66 1.08 10.53
CA LYS A 28 1.46 0.16 11.68
C LYS A 28 0.97 -1.21 11.23
N LEU A 29 0.13 -1.24 10.20
CA LEU A 29 -0.43 -2.47 9.66
C LEU A 29 0.62 -3.24 8.87
N MET A 30 1.40 -2.56 8.04
CA MET A 30 2.40 -3.19 7.16
C MET A 30 3.64 -3.69 7.91
N GLN A 31 3.94 -3.18 9.10
CA GLN A 31 5.12 -3.61 9.86
C GLN A 31 5.12 -5.11 10.19
N GLY A 32 6.31 -5.70 10.12
CA GLY A 32 6.57 -7.10 10.45
C GLY A 32 6.95 -7.93 9.25
N LYS A 33 6.95 -9.25 9.45
CA LYS A 33 7.33 -10.25 8.45
C LYS A 33 6.07 -10.77 7.75
N TRP A 34 6.13 -10.86 6.43
CA TRP A 34 5.03 -11.29 5.57
C TRP A 34 5.52 -12.31 4.56
N GLN A 35 4.66 -13.27 4.25
CA GLN A 35 4.77 -14.14 3.08
C GLN A 35 3.89 -13.58 1.98
N VAL A 36 4.46 -13.41 0.80
CA VAL A 36 3.81 -12.82 -0.37
C VAL A 36 3.77 -13.86 -1.47
N GLU A 37 2.58 -14.07 -2.03
CA GLU A 37 2.37 -14.94 -3.17
C GLU A 37 1.48 -14.24 -4.18
N GLU A 38 1.98 -14.07 -5.40
CA GLU A 38 1.33 -13.36 -6.48
C GLU A 38 1.21 -14.26 -7.72
N GLU A 39 0.05 -14.23 -8.39
CA GLU A 39 -0.25 -15.06 -9.57
C GLU A 39 0.66 -14.76 -10.77
N TYR A 40 1.32 -13.59 -10.80
CA TYR A 40 2.32 -13.27 -11.82
C TYR A 40 3.70 -13.92 -11.56
N GLY A 41 3.81 -14.82 -10.57
CA GLY A 41 4.99 -15.64 -10.31
C GLY A 41 5.89 -15.14 -9.18
N PHE A 42 5.56 -14.01 -8.56
CA PHE A 42 6.35 -13.46 -7.46
C PHE A 42 5.96 -14.13 -6.13
N LYS A 43 6.91 -14.83 -5.52
CA LYS A 43 6.76 -15.47 -4.22
C LYS A 43 7.93 -15.08 -3.33
N SER A 44 7.66 -14.33 -2.27
CA SER A 44 8.73 -13.75 -1.47
C SER A 44 8.32 -13.57 -0.02
N GLU A 45 9.31 -13.65 0.86
CA GLU A 45 9.18 -13.14 2.21
C GLU A 45 9.66 -11.69 2.26
N VAL A 46 8.90 -10.82 2.93
CA VAL A 46 9.33 -9.45 3.24
C VAL A 46 9.30 -9.15 4.71
N VAL A 47 10.31 -8.42 5.19
CA VAL A 47 10.32 -7.81 6.51
C VAL A 47 10.23 -6.29 6.38
N PHE A 48 9.08 -5.73 6.74
CA PHE A 48 8.86 -4.29 6.81
C PHE A 48 9.22 -3.74 8.19
N LYS A 49 10.06 -2.70 8.21
CA LYS A 49 10.46 -1.97 9.42
C LYS A 49 10.20 -0.49 9.24
N LYS A 50 9.58 0.16 10.23
CA LYS A 50 9.48 1.63 10.26
C LYS A 50 10.89 2.23 10.24
N LEU A 51 11.08 3.32 9.51
CA LEU A 51 12.31 4.10 9.59
C LEU A 51 12.46 4.70 11.01
N LYS A 52 13.70 4.87 11.45
CA LYS A 52 13.99 5.56 12.72
C LYS A 52 13.61 7.04 12.62
N ASP A 53 13.97 7.65 11.49
CA ASP A 53 13.75 9.04 11.18
C ASP A 53 12.84 9.16 9.95
N GLY A 54 11.87 10.09 10.01
CA GLY A 54 10.93 10.35 8.92
C GLY A 54 9.69 9.44 8.88
N GLU A 55 8.78 9.79 7.97
CA GLU A 55 7.49 9.11 7.79
C GLU A 55 7.60 8.03 6.72
N GLY A 56 8.25 6.92 7.05
CA GLY A 56 8.49 5.85 6.09
C GLY A 56 8.72 4.47 6.70
N ALA A 57 8.92 3.50 5.83
CA ALA A 57 9.35 2.15 6.15
C ALA A 57 10.41 1.67 5.18
N SER A 58 11.11 0.60 5.54
CA SER A 58 11.97 -0.16 4.63
C SER A 58 11.47 -1.59 4.54
N GLY A 59 11.58 -2.18 3.36
CA GLY A 59 11.30 -3.59 3.08
C GLY A 59 12.59 -4.33 2.74
N LYS A 60 12.76 -5.53 3.30
CA LYS A 60 13.80 -6.47 2.89
C LYS A 60 13.12 -7.73 2.43
N TRP A 61 13.30 -8.05 1.15
CA TRP A 61 12.63 -9.14 0.47
C TRP A 61 13.62 -10.24 0.14
N GLU A 62 13.17 -11.48 0.20
CA GLU A 62 13.90 -12.65 -0.29
C GLU A 62 12.91 -13.61 -0.94
N ASP A 63 13.14 -14.01 -2.18
CA ASP A 63 12.31 -15.01 -2.85
C ASP A 63 12.85 -16.44 -2.60
N GLN A 64 12.10 -17.43 -3.08
CA GLN A 64 12.44 -18.85 -2.92
C GLN A 64 13.75 -19.25 -3.62
N ASP A 65 14.20 -18.47 -4.60
CA ASP A 65 15.40 -18.69 -5.41
C ASP A 65 16.60 -17.90 -4.84
N GLY A 66 16.42 -17.20 -3.72
CA GLY A 66 17.45 -16.44 -3.02
C GLY A 66 17.69 -15.03 -3.60
N ASN A 67 16.88 -14.58 -4.57
CA ASN A 67 16.92 -13.20 -5.03
C ASN A 67 16.43 -12.27 -3.93
N LYS A 68 17.05 -11.09 -3.82
CA LYS A 68 16.78 -10.15 -2.72
C LYS A 68 16.38 -8.81 -3.27
N PHE A 69 15.46 -8.13 -2.58
CA PHE A 69 15.15 -6.71 -2.81
C PHE A 69 15.33 -5.89 -1.54
N SER A 70 15.79 -4.66 -1.73
CA SER A 70 15.76 -3.61 -0.71
C SER A 70 14.81 -2.52 -1.17
N GLU A 71 13.81 -2.24 -0.35
CA GLU A 71 12.75 -1.28 -0.65
C GLU A 71 12.73 -0.15 0.37
N LEU A 72 12.48 1.06 -0.11
CA LEU A 72 12.21 2.24 0.68
C LEU A 72 10.78 2.73 0.38
N ILE A 73 10.00 2.94 1.43
CA ILE A 73 8.61 3.34 1.35
C ILE A 73 8.44 4.67 2.09
N GLY A 74 7.87 5.68 1.42
CA GLY A 74 7.65 7.02 1.95
C GLY A 74 6.17 7.41 2.00
N TRP A 75 5.76 8.13 3.05
CA TRP A 75 4.42 8.68 3.22
C TRP A 75 4.48 10.18 2.96
N LEU A 76 3.86 10.61 1.87
CA LEU A 76 3.74 12.02 1.51
C LEU A 76 2.44 12.54 2.13
N SER A 77 2.55 13.05 3.36
CA SER A 77 1.39 13.36 4.21
C SER A 77 0.48 14.46 3.67
N ASP A 78 1.05 15.46 3.00
CA ASP A 78 0.32 16.56 2.34
C ASP A 78 -0.50 16.05 1.15
N LYS A 79 0.06 15.10 0.39
CA LYS A 79 -0.58 14.49 -0.78
C LYS A 79 -1.48 13.32 -0.42
N LYS A 80 -1.36 12.79 0.80
CA LYS A 80 -1.99 11.54 1.24
C LYS A 80 -1.59 10.35 0.36
N GLN A 81 -0.31 10.27 -0.03
CA GLN A 81 0.22 9.27 -0.97
C GLN A 81 1.30 8.40 -0.33
N ILE A 82 1.39 7.15 -0.78
CA ILE A 82 2.55 6.30 -0.51
C ILE A 82 3.36 6.16 -1.80
N VAL A 83 4.66 6.41 -1.71
CA VAL A 83 5.62 6.05 -2.75
C VAL A 83 6.48 4.91 -2.26
N SER A 84 6.80 3.97 -3.14
CA SER A 84 7.74 2.88 -2.85
C SER A 84 8.72 2.70 -4.00
N LEU A 85 9.97 2.46 -3.65
CA LEU A 85 11.03 2.16 -4.61
C LEU A 85 11.89 1.02 -4.05
N GLY A 86 11.99 -0.07 -4.80
CA GLY A 86 12.78 -1.22 -4.45
C GLY A 86 13.74 -1.63 -5.55
N PHE A 87 14.93 -2.07 -5.15
CA PHE A 87 15.98 -2.56 -6.04
C PHE A 87 16.39 -3.96 -5.62
N GLY A 88 16.51 -4.85 -6.59
CA GLY A 88 16.86 -6.24 -6.37
C GLY A 88 18.03 -6.74 -7.21
N THR A 89 18.27 -8.04 -7.10
CA THR A 89 19.29 -8.76 -7.87
C THR A 89 19.01 -8.69 -9.37
N ASN A 90 20.05 -8.83 -10.20
CA ASN A 90 19.95 -8.88 -11.67
C ASN A 90 19.21 -7.69 -12.32
N GLY A 91 19.29 -6.50 -11.70
CA GLY A 91 18.63 -5.30 -12.20
C GLY A 91 17.12 -5.30 -12.06
N ALA A 92 16.57 -6.22 -11.24
CA ALA A 92 15.17 -6.20 -10.87
C ALA A 92 14.85 -4.95 -10.04
N TYR A 93 13.66 -4.39 -10.21
CA TYR A 93 13.21 -3.24 -9.43
C TYR A 93 11.69 -3.21 -9.32
N LEU A 94 11.20 -2.50 -8.31
CA LEU A 94 9.79 -2.12 -8.21
C LEU A 94 9.68 -0.62 -7.94
N GLU A 95 8.68 0.01 -8.53
CA GLU A 95 8.29 1.38 -8.26
C GLU A 95 6.77 1.40 -8.07
N CYS A 96 6.30 1.87 -6.92
CA CYS A 96 4.88 2.02 -6.63
C CYS A 96 4.55 3.49 -6.32
N ASN A 97 3.44 3.97 -6.86
CA ASN A 97 2.87 5.26 -6.52
C ASN A 97 1.39 5.07 -6.17
N PHE A 98 1.10 4.98 -4.88
CA PHE A 98 -0.25 4.81 -4.34
C PHE A 98 -0.87 6.16 -4.02
N THR A 99 -1.90 6.52 -4.78
CA THR A 99 -2.60 7.80 -4.68
C THR A 99 -3.92 7.71 -3.91
N GLU A 100 -4.42 6.50 -3.68
CA GLU A 100 -5.63 6.23 -2.91
C GLU A 100 -5.26 5.37 -1.70
N VAL A 101 -5.08 6.02 -0.55
CA VAL A 101 -4.59 5.39 0.70
C VAL A 101 -5.65 5.54 1.78
N THR A 102 -6.16 4.40 2.27
CA THR A 102 -7.14 4.34 3.35
C THR A 102 -6.77 3.28 4.37
N SER A 103 -7.52 3.20 5.48
CA SER A 103 -7.35 2.12 6.46
C SER A 103 -7.71 0.72 5.95
N LYS A 104 -8.41 0.64 4.80
CA LYS A 104 -8.92 -0.61 4.20
C LYS A 104 -8.13 -1.03 2.96
N HIS A 105 -7.50 -0.10 2.25
CA HIS A 105 -6.73 -0.41 1.05
C HIS A 105 -5.75 0.70 0.69
N ILE A 106 -4.75 0.31 -0.10
CA ILE A 106 -3.85 1.21 -0.83
C ILE A 106 -3.92 0.87 -2.31
N LYS A 107 -4.01 1.88 -3.16
CA LYS A 107 -4.16 1.71 -4.61
C LYS A 107 -3.46 2.81 -5.38
N GLY A 108 -2.90 2.43 -6.53
CA GLY A 108 -2.27 3.33 -7.48
C GLY A 108 -1.59 2.53 -8.57
N THR A 109 -0.38 2.92 -8.98
CA THR A 109 0.36 2.25 -10.06
C THR A 109 1.57 1.52 -9.54
N MET A 110 1.95 0.45 -10.25
CA MET A 110 3.20 -0.26 -10.03
C MET A 110 3.92 -0.47 -11.36
N ILE A 111 5.23 -0.31 -11.34
CA ILE A 111 6.18 -0.82 -12.32
C ILE A 111 7.01 -1.88 -11.60
N TYR A 112 7.09 -3.08 -12.15
CA TYR A 112 7.89 -4.17 -11.63
C TYR A 112 8.69 -4.79 -12.76
N ARG A 113 10.01 -4.79 -12.63
CA ARG A 113 10.91 -5.55 -13.49
C ARG A 113 11.42 -6.74 -12.70
N ASP A 114 11.16 -7.96 -13.18
CA ASP A 114 11.65 -9.17 -12.55
C ASP A 114 13.15 -9.42 -12.82
N HIS A 115 13.68 -10.47 -12.20
CA HIS A 115 15.10 -10.86 -12.31
C HIS A 115 15.47 -11.42 -13.69
N GLU A 116 14.49 -11.78 -14.52
CA GLU A 116 14.68 -12.17 -15.92
C GLU A 116 14.63 -10.95 -16.86
N GLY A 117 14.33 -9.76 -16.31
CA GLY A 117 14.26 -8.52 -17.06
C GLY A 117 12.92 -8.26 -17.75
N LYS A 118 11.88 -9.03 -17.42
CA LYS A 118 10.53 -8.79 -17.91
C LYS A 118 9.89 -7.66 -17.11
N LEU A 119 9.29 -6.73 -17.85
CA LEU A 119 8.63 -5.56 -17.28
C LEU A 119 7.12 -5.79 -17.17
N HIS A 120 6.58 -5.47 -16.01
CA HIS A 120 5.17 -5.44 -15.70
C HIS A 120 4.80 -4.03 -15.26
N GLN A 121 3.74 -3.46 -15.82
CA GLN A 121 3.28 -2.13 -15.46
C GLN A 121 1.76 -2.05 -15.48
N GLY A 122 1.17 -1.41 -14.48
CA GLY A 122 -0.27 -1.22 -14.42
C GLY A 122 -0.79 -0.77 -13.06
N ASP A 123 -2.09 -0.95 -12.85
CA ASP A 123 -2.77 -0.57 -11.62
C ASP A 123 -2.56 -1.65 -10.56
N TYR A 124 -2.08 -1.24 -9.39
CA TYR A 124 -1.85 -2.13 -8.26
C TYR A 124 -2.67 -1.69 -7.05
N MET A 125 -3.28 -2.67 -6.38
CA MET A 125 -4.05 -2.46 -5.16
C MET A 125 -3.66 -3.53 -4.15
N ILE A 126 -3.51 -3.12 -2.89
CA ILE A 126 -3.46 -4.02 -1.74
C ILE A 126 -4.63 -3.66 -0.83
N LYS A 127 -5.50 -4.65 -0.59
CA LYS A 127 -6.67 -4.56 0.26
C LYS A 127 -6.41 -5.30 1.56
N LYS A 128 -6.65 -4.63 2.68
CA LYS A 128 -6.63 -5.25 4.01
C LYS A 128 -7.87 -6.12 4.19
N ILE A 129 -7.66 -7.38 4.53
CA ILE A 129 -8.73 -8.32 4.92
C ILE A 129 -8.78 -8.46 6.44
N SER A 130 -7.62 -8.56 7.09
CA SER A 130 -7.48 -8.61 8.55
C SER A 130 -6.12 -8.03 8.99
N GLU A 131 -5.79 -8.14 10.28
CA GLU A 131 -4.46 -7.75 10.80
C GLU A 131 -3.31 -8.65 10.31
N VAL A 132 -3.65 -9.82 9.74
CA VAL A 132 -2.68 -10.84 9.32
C VAL A 132 -2.82 -11.24 7.85
N LEU A 133 -3.76 -10.64 7.11
CA LEU A 133 -4.03 -10.97 5.72
C LEU A 133 -4.37 -9.71 4.93
N CYS A 134 -3.66 -9.54 3.81
CA CYS A 134 -4.06 -8.65 2.73
C CYS A 134 -4.18 -9.45 1.42
N GLU A 135 -5.02 -8.95 0.53
CA GLU A 135 -5.13 -9.41 -0.85
C GLU A 135 -4.62 -8.33 -1.78
N SER A 136 -3.93 -8.71 -2.85
CA SER A 136 -3.47 -7.80 -3.89
C SER A 136 -4.17 -8.07 -5.21
N GLN A 137 -4.24 -7.03 -6.03
CA GLN A 137 -4.66 -7.11 -7.42
C GLN A 137 -3.73 -6.26 -8.27
N PHE A 138 -3.14 -6.86 -9.30
CA PHE A 138 -2.32 -6.19 -10.30
C PHE A 138 -2.97 -6.31 -11.67
N LYS A 139 -3.46 -5.18 -12.18
CA LYS A 139 -4.10 -5.09 -13.48
C LYS A 139 -3.10 -4.54 -14.48
N ILE A 140 -2.65 -5.38 -15.40
CA ILE A 140 -1.71 -5.00 -16.45
C ILE A 140 -2.36 -5.15 -17.81
N LYS A 141 -1.92 -4.35 -18.77
CA LYS A 141 -2.26 -4.54 -20.17
C LYS A 141 -1.19 -5.45 -20.78
N ASP A 142 -1.58 -6.60 -21.33
CA ASP A 142 -0.65 -7.49 -22.00
C ASP A 142 -0.07 -6.78 -23.24
N SER A 143 1.26 -6.80 -23.36
CA SER A 143 1.96 -6.13 -24.45
C SER A 143 1.75 -6.80 -25.82
N LYS A 144 1.33 -8.07 -25.85
CA LYS A 144 1.15 -8.85 -27.09
C LYS A 144 -0.20 -8.62 -27.74
N ASP A 145 -1.28 -8.64 -26.96
CA ASP A 145 -2.66 -8.56 -27.49
C ASP A 145 -3.45 -7.35 -26.97
N GLY A 146 -2.87 -6.56 -26.05
CA GLY A 146 -3.52 -5.41 -25.45
C GLY A 146 -4.65 -5.75 -24.49
N GLN A 147 -4.89 -7.03 -24.18
CA GLN A 147 -5.93 -7.45 -23.26
C GLN A 147 -5.54 -7.13 -21.82
N LEU A 148 -6.54 -6.77 -21.03
CA LEU A 148 -6.35 -6.51 -19.61
C LEU A 148 -6.28 -7.84 -18.86
N LYS A 149 -5.16 -8.07 -18.19
CA LYS A 149 -4.95 -9.21 -17.29
C LYS A 149 -5.00 -8.73 -15.86
N VAL A 150 -5.67 -9.49 -15.01
CA VAL A 150 -5.73 -9.24 -13.56
C VAL A 150 -5.05 -10.41 -12.87
N TYR A 151 -3.93 -10.12 -12.21
CA TYR A 151 -3.25 -11.04 -11.33
C TYR A 151 -3.67 -10.74 -9.90
N LYS A 152 -3.95 -11.77 -9.12
CA LYS A 152 -4.24 -11.66 -7.69
C LYS A 152 -3.07 -12.17 -6.87
N GLY A 153 -3.02 -11.74 -5.63
CA GLY A 153 -2.05 -12.26 -4.68
C GLY A 153 -2.50 -12.10 -3.24
N THR A 154 -1.67 -12.60 -2.34
CA THR A 154 -1.90 -12.50 -0.90
C THR A 154 -0.63 -12.13 -0.17
N PHE A 155 -0.81 -11.38 0.92
CA PHE A 155 0.22 -11.08 1.90
C PHE A 155 -0.27 -11.66 3.22
N LYS A 156 0.43 -12.68 3.73
CA LYS A 156 0.11 -13.36 5.00
C LYS A 156 1.17 -13.04 6.03
N LYS A 157 0.78 -12.45 7.15
CA LYS A 157 1.72 -12.09 8.21
C LYS A 157 2.28 -13.37 8.83
N ALA A 158 3.60 -13.48 8.90
CA ALA A 158 4.23 -14.64 9.50
C ALA A 158 3.86 -14.71 10.99
N ALA A 159 3.43 -15.88 11.45
CA ALA A 159 3.14 -16.09 12.86
C ALA A 159 4.41 -15.77 13.68
N LYS A 160 4.25 -15.03 14.78
CA LYS A 160 5.33 -14.92 15.76
C LYS A 160 5.62 -16.32 16.24
N LYS A 161 6.83 -16.85 15.97
CA LYS A 161 7.32 -18.01 16.71
C LYS A 161 7.29 -17.63 18.18
N LYS A 162 6.47 -18.34 18.96
CA LYS A 162 6.43 -18.21 20.42
C LYS A 162 7.76 -18.67 21.00
#